data_AF-A0A1G7HHD4-F1
#
_entry.id   AF-A0A1G7HHD4-F1
#
_cell.length_a   1.000
_cell.length_b   1.000
_cell.length_c   1.000
_cell.angle_alpha   90.00
_cell.angle_beta   90.00
_cell.angle_gamma   90.00
#
_symmetry.space_group_name_H-M   'P 1'
#
loop_
_entity.id
_entity.type
_entity.pdbx_description
1 polymer ?
#
loop_
_entity_poly.entity_id
_entity_poly.type
_entity_poly.pdbx_seq_one_letter_code
_entity_poly.pdbx_strand_id
1 'polypeptide(L)' 'MNATDASKQAAKPLEFLSFTLGEEEYGIDIQKVQELRGYDAVTRIANAP' A
#
# COMPACT_ATOMS: atom_id res chain seq x y z
N MET A 1 27.43 10.79 33.40
CA MET A 1 27.55 10.70 31.94
C MET A 1 27.12 9.30 31.51
N ASN A 2 25.83 9.08 31.21
CA ASN A 2 25.34 7.84 30.60
C ASN A 2 24.80 8.18 29.22
N ALA A 3 25.67 8.10 28.22
CA ALA A 3 25.34 8.30 26.82
C ALA A 3 25.19 6.93 26.16
N THR A 4 24.02 6.30 26.29
CA THR A 4 23.64 5.13 25.47
C THR A 4 22.13 4.86 25.59
N ASP A 5 21.32 5.84 25.21
CA ASP A 5 19.96 5.57 24.71
C ASP A 5 19.90 6.03 23.25
N ALA A 6 20.82 5.48 22.44
CA ALA A 6 20.80 5.65 21.00
C ALA A 6 19.64 4.79 20.48
N SER A 7 18.46 5.38 20.48
CA SER A 7 17.20 4.87 19.91
C SER A 7 17.45 3.96 18.69
N LYS A 8 17.47 2.64 18.93
CA LYS A 8 17.30 1.64 17.87
C LYS A 8 15.86 1.75 17.44
N GLN A 9 15.59 2.68 16.53
CA GLN A 9 14.34 2.75 15.81
C GLN A 9 14.31 1.52 14.91
N ALA A 10 13.83 0.40 15.46
CA ALA A 10 13.61 -0.82 14.70
C ALA A 10 12.71 -0.44 13.53
N ALA A 11 13.24 -0.53 12.31
CA ALA A 11 12.48 -0.26 11.11
C ALA A 11 11.23 -1.14 11.16
N LYS A 12 10.05 -0.53 11.12
CA LYS A 12 8.80 -1.29 11.05
C LYS A 12 8.89 -2.21 9.81
N PRO A 13 8.45 -3.47 9.92
CA PRO A 13 8.37 -4.33 8.76
C PRO A 13 7.53 -3.63 7.69
N LEU A 14 8.04 -3.63 6.45
CA LEU A 14 7.32 -3.05 5.33
C LEU A 14 6.22 -4.03 4.92
N GLU A 15 4.99 -3.57 4.92
CA GLU A 15 3.80 -4.36 4.61
C GLU A 15 3.20 -3.84 3.30
N PHE A 16 2.97 -4.73 2.34
CA PHE A 16 2.46 -4.37 1.02
C PHE A 16 1.31 -5.28 0.60
N LEU A 17 0.34 -4.72 -0.11
CA LEU A 17 -0.64 -5.47 -0.88
C LEU A 17 -0.06 -5.70 -2.28
N SER A 18 0.12 -6.97 -2.67
CA SER A 18 0.45 -7.34 -4.04
C SER A 18 -0.79 -7.60 -4.89
N PHE A 19 -0.77 -7.19 -6.14
CA PHE A 19 -1.80 -7.47 -7.13
C PHE A 19 -1.20 -7.49 -8.54
N THR A 20 -1.89 -8.14 -9.47
CA THR A 20 -1.46 -8.21 -10.86
C THR A 20 -2.27 -7.26 -11.73
N LEU A 21 -1.61 -6.66 -12.72
CA LEU A 21 -2.24 -5.90 -13.79
C LEU A 21 -1.80 -6.52 -15.12
N GLY A 22 -2.70 -7.29 -15.75
CA GLY A 22 -2.32 -8.12 -16.89
C GLY A 22 -1.32 -9.19 -16.49
N GLU A 23 -0.10 -9.11 -17.04
CA GLU A 23 1.00 -10.06 -16.76
C GLU A 23 2.04 -9.51 -15.76
N GLU A 24 1.87 -8.28 -15.28
CA GLU A 24 2.82 -7.61 -14.39
C GLU A 24 2.35 -7.65 -12.93
N GLU A 25 3.30 -7.74 -12.00
CA GLU A 25 3.05 -7.72 -10.55
C GLU A 25 3.40 -6.36 -9.95
N TYR A 26 2.45 -5.81 -9.19
CA TYR A 26 2.55 -4.50 -8.54
C TYR A 26 2.30 -4.63 -7.03
N GLY A 27 2.87 -3.71 -6.25
CA GLY A 27 2.72 -3.65 -4.80
C GLY A 27 2.43 -2.24 -4.32
N ILE A 28 1.49 -2.08 -3.39
CA ILE A 28 1.21 -0.81 -2.70
C ILE A 28 1.35 -0.96 -1.20
N ASP A 29 1.83 0.08 -0.52
CA ASP A 29 1.96 0.10 0.94
C ASP A 29 0.59 -0.13 1.57
N ILE A 30 0.49 -1.12 2.47
CA ILE A 30 -0.79 -1.50 3.07
C ILE A 30 -1.42 -0.33 3.84
N GLN A 31 -0.61 0.59 4.38
CA GLN A 31 -1.10 1.74 5.13
C GLN A 31 -1.76 2.78 4.24
N LYS A 32 -1.56 2.70 2.92
CA LYS A 32 -2.21 3.56 1.92
C LYS A 32 -3.47 2.94 1.32
N VAL A 33 -3.76 1.67 1.61
CA VAL A 33 -4.97 1.00 1.11
C VAL A 33 -6.18 1.52 1.88
N GLN A 34 -7.12 2.15 1.17
CA GLN A 34 -8.37 2.62 1.78
C GLN A 34 -9.40 1.50 1.89
N GLU A 35 -9.53 0.66 0.85
CA GLU A 35 -10.47 -0.46 0.78
C GLU A 35 -10.02 -1.49 -0.27
N LEU A 36 -10.34 -2.76 -0.04
CA LEU A 36 -10.21 -3.84 -1.01
C LEU A 36 -11.61 -4.16 -1.56
N ARG A 37 -11.92 -3.71 -2.78
CA ARG A 37 -13.19 -4.04 -3.46
C ARG A 37 -12.97 -5.13 -4.51
N GLY A 38 -13.92 -6.06 -4.59
CA GLY A 38 -14.06 -6.91 -5.76
C GLY A 38 -14.47 -6.07 -6.98
N TYR A 39 -14.10 -6.51 -8.18
CA TYR A 39 -14.50 -5.87 -9.43
C TYR A 39 -16.03 -5.87 -9.53
N ASP A 40 -16.65 -4.72 -9.27
CA ASP A 40 -18.06 -4.49 -9.53
C ASP A 40 -18.20 -3.67 -10.82
N ALA A 41 -19.38 -3.68 -11.43
CA ALA A 41 -19.61 -3.02 -12.71
C ALA A 41 -19.27 -1.52 -12.60
N VAL A 42 -18.21 -1.08 -13.30
CA VAL A 42 -17.80 0.32 -13.30
C VAL A 42 -18.89 1.14 -13.98
N THR A 43 -19.58 1.97 -13.21
CA THR A 43 -20.53 2.94 -13.76
C THR A 43 -19.73 4.07 -14.41
N ARG A 44 -19.61 4.03 -15.73
CA ARG A 44 -18.86 5.03 -16.50
C ARG A 44 -19.60 6.36 -16.43
N ILE A 45 -19.00 7.36 -15.80
CA ILE A 45 -19.53 8.73 -15.78
C ILE A 45 -19.11 9.43 -17.07
N ALA A 46 -20.05 10.07 -17.77
CA ALA A 46 -19.75 10.89 -18.94
C ALA A 46 -18.83 12.07 -18.53
N ASN A 47 -17.74 12.27 -19.28
CA ASN A 47 -16.71 13.30 -19.07
C ASN A 47 -15.65 13.05 -17.97
N ALA A 48 -15.45 11.82 -17.48
CA ALA A 48 -14.25 11.49 -16.70
C ALA A 48 -13.07 11.14 -17.63
N PRO A 49 -11.84 11.65 -17.37
CA PRO A 49 -10.64 11.29 -18.13
C PRO A 49 -10.22 9.83 -17.92
#